data_AF-A0A0G4N6G2-F1
#
_entry.id   AF-A0A0G4N6G2-F1
#
_cell.length_a   1.000
_cell.length_b   1.000
_cell.length_c   1.000
_cell.angle_alpha   90.00
_cell.angle_beta   90.00
_cell.angle_gamma   90.00
#
_symmetry.space_group_name_H-M   'P 1'
#
loop_
_entity.id
_entity.type
_entity.pdbx_description
1 polymer ?
#
loop_
_entity_poly.entity_id
_entity_poly.type
_entity_poly.pdbx_seq_one_letter_code
_entity_poly.pdbx_strand_id
1 'polypeptide(L)'
;MPKQNTGSRKGSVQSKDLGPHAVQIEPDAEYMRYLTRLTSSSPELKKGGYIIKQLSINDLEAKNRCQRCDSRCVCKKPIAATVSVAQNVADTLPNVRVFDAAVSGSAGSKGRSTPRTNESTRVKSCPSNTGENSAKLSTKALGKQVAKDINEHQKEHQGEGKFRCNWHSGEIKNKVWTCCNQHVSQPGCMHDNEHLPREFSLKEMTVRFQCYNTPRAHEYFRSPKLIRSAVALDCEMGTAFDNEPQLVRVTLIDYFTAEVLVNHLVWPDVNMAHLNTQYSGVTWPQLKQAQRDGLCIMGTGIARLQILKYIGPQTIVVVHGGNSDLSALNWIHPVIVDSYLVEAAYQKAKREQEEADRESAEAERQWLEGGPGPSADAGKVDEKKEKKQQSSQRGKLSLKSLAQERLGRQIQMGRGHDSLEDAMAARDLVHWHVQRLIKQAEEDAAGVV
;
A
#
# COMPACT_ATOMS: atom_id res chain seq x y z
N MET A 1 -19.68 -65.00 -6.38
CA MET A 1 -19.00 -63.88 -5.69
C MET A 1 -18.96 -62.67 -6.62
N PRO A 2 -19.25 -61.45 -6.14
CA PRO A 2 -19.53 -60.29 -6.99
C PRO A 2 -18.28 -59.59 -7.54
N LYS A 3 -18.43 -58.91 -8.68
CA LYS A 3 -17.41 -57.99 -9.22
C LYS A 3 -17.33 -56.74 -8.34
N GLN A 4 -16.13 -56.35 -7.91
CA GLN A 4 -15.94 -55.12 -7.14
C GLN A 4 -16.08 -53.89 -8.05
N ASN A 5 -17.00 -52.99 -7.71
CA ASN A 5 -17.25 -51.77 -8.45
C ASN A 5 -16.37 -50.63 -7.88
N THR A 6 -15.29 -50.29 -8.58
CA THR A 6 -14.35 -49.22 -8.16
C THR A 6 -14.93 -47.84 -8.44
N GLY A 7 -15.92 -47.44 -7.64
CA GLY A 7 -16.59 -46.14 -7.73
C GLY A 7 -15.62 -44.99 -7.48
N SER A 8 -15.21 -44.30 -8.54
CA SER A 8 -14.35 -43.11 -8.45
C SER A 8 -15.09 -41.97 -7.76
N ARG A 9 -14.76 -41.74 -6.48
CA ARG A 9 -15.26 -40.59 -5.71
C ARG A 9 -14.66 -39.31 -6.26
N LYS A 10 -15.34 -38.69 -7.24
CA LYS A 10 -15.18 -37.27 -7.54
C LYS A 10 -15.50 -36.49 -6.26
N GLY A 11 -14.47 -36.00 -5.57
CA GLY A 11 -14.64 -35.01 -4.52
C GLY A 11 -15.12 -33.72 -5.16
N SER A 12 -16.42 -33.47 -5.16
CA SER A 12 -16.95 -32.14 -5.42
C SER A 12 -16.36 -31.21 -4.36
N VAL A 13 -15.66 -30.17 -4.81
CA VAL A 13 -15.38 -29.02 -3.94
C VAL A 13 -16.74 -28.41 -3.66
N GLN A 14 -17.31 -28.73 -2.50
CA GLN A 14 -18.52 -28.07 -2.03
C GLN A 14 -18.19 -26.59 -1.92
N SER A 15 -19.01 -25.76 -2.57
CA SER A 15 -19.13 -24.36 -2.17
C SER A 15 -19.35 -24.34 -0.67
N LYS A 16 -18.57 -23.57 0.06
CA LYS A 16 -19.06 -23.10 1.35
C LYS A 16 -20.17 -22.12 1.00
N ASP A 17 -21.41 -22.53 1.24
CA ASP A 17 -22.55 -21.67 0.99
C ASP A 17 -22.45 -20.49 1.97
N LEU A 18 -22.00 -19.34 1.45
CA LEU A 18 -22.11 -18.07 2.13
C LEU A 18 -23.61 -17.82 2.38
N GLY A 19 -23.93 -17.32 3.57
CA GLY A 19 -25.30 -17.33 4.09
C GLY A 19 -26.32 -16.65 3.18
N PRO A 20 -27.61 -17.06 3.27
CA PRO A 20 -28.65 -16.49 2.43
C PRO A 20 -28.81 -14.98 2.65
N HIS A 21 -29.15 -14.27 1.58
CA HIS A 21 -29.38 -12.82 1.54
C HIS A 21 -28.13 -11.93 1.70
N ALA A 22 -27.21 -12.02 0.73
CA ALA A 22 -26.57 -10.79 0.27
C ALA A 22 -27.67 -9.85 -0.25
N VAL A 23 -27.86 -8.70 0.39
CA VAL A 23 -28.94 -7.76 0.05
C VAL A 23 -28.64 -7.15 -1.32
N GLN A 24 -29.58 -7.30 -2.27
CA GLN A 24 -29.55 -6.54 -3.52
C GLN A 24 -29.92 -5.10 -3.20
N ILE A 25 -29.09 -4.17 -3.66
CA ILE A 25 -29.25 -2.73 -3.43
C ILE A 25 -29.74 -2.14 -4.74
N GLU A 26 -30.88 -1.46 -4.75
CA GLU A 26 -31.35 -0.76 -5.94
C GLU A 26 -30.50 0.49 -6.20
N PRO A 27 -29.94 0.68 -7.42
CA PRO A 27 -29.05 1.78 -7.74
C PRO A 27 -29.83 3.05 -8.13
N ASP A 28 -30.76 3.49 -7.28
CA ASP A 28 -31.58 4.67 -7.56
C ASP A 28 -30.77 5.99 -7.48
N ALA A 29 -31.36 7.09 -7.97
CA ALA A 29 -30.69 8.38 -8.08
C ALA A 29 -30.34 9.03 -6.73
N GLU A 30 -31.11 8.75 -5.67
CA GLU A 30 -30.85 9.23 -4.31
C GLU A 30 -29.77 8.38 -3.64
N TYR A 31 -29.87 7.05 -3.73
CA TYR A 31 -28.82 6.15 -3.28
C TYR A 31 -27.47 6.49 -3.93
N MET A 32 -27.45 6.70 -5.24
CA MET A 32 -26.24 7.12 -5.97
C MET A 32 -25.73 8.50 -5.52
N ARG A 33 -26.61 9.45 -5.17
CA ARG A 33 -26.23 10.75 -4.60
C ARG A 33 -25.49 10.59 -3.27
N TYR A 34 -26.00 9.75 -2.37
CA TYR A 34 -25.38 9.51 -1.07
C TYR A 34 -24.11 8.64 -1.15
N LEU A 35 -24.08 7.62 -2.01
CA LEU A 35 -22.87 6.84 -2.26
C LEU A 35 -21.75 7.72 -2.83
N THR A 36 -22.08 8.63 -3.75
CA THR A 36 -21.12 9.62 -4.29
C THR A 36 -20.69 10.61 -3.22
N ARG A 37 -21.57 11.02 -2.29
CA ARG A 37 -21.21 11.89 -1.15
C ARG A 37 -20.19 11.25 -0.19
N LEU A 38 -20.03 9.92 -0.21
CA LEU A 38 -19.02 9.21 0.58
C LEU A 38 -17.65 9.08 -0.12
N THR A 39 -17.48 9.57 -1.35
CA THR A 39 -16.19 9.45 -2.06
C THR A 39 -15.12 10.30 -1.39
N SER A 40 -13.99 9.68 -1.05
CA SER A 40 -12.89 10.34 -0.32
C SER A 40 -12.15 11.34 -1.21
N SER A 41 -11.90 12.54 -0.71
CA SER A 41 -11.20 13.58 -1.47
C SER A 41 -9.71 13.25 -1.66
N SER A 42 -9.09 13.83 -2.69
CA SER A 42 -7.66 13.60 -2.98
C SER A 42 -6.72 13.92 -1.79
N PRO A 43 -6.94 14.98 -0.97
CA PRO A 43 -6.20 15.19 0.27
C PRO A 43 -6.39 14.08 1.32
N GLU A 44 -7.61 13.54 1.48
CA GLU A 44 -7.91 12.47 2.43
C GLU A 44 -7.28 11.15 1.99
N LEU A 45 -7.39 10.80 0.70
CA LEU A 45 -6.70 9.65 0.12
C LEU A 45 -5.18 9.76 0.30
N LYS A 46 -4.59 10.94 0.04
CA LYS A 46 -3.16 11.17 0.30
C LYS A 46 -2.80 11.01 1.79
N LYS A 47 -3.66 11.47 2.71
CA LYS A 47 -3.49 11.30 4.16
C LYS A 47 -3.64 9.83 4.60
N GLY A 48 -4.49 9.06 3.92
CA GLY A 48 -4.63 7.61 4.06
C GLY A 48 -3.51 6.79 3.41
N GLY A 49 -2.52 7.43 2.76
CA GLY A 49 -1.38 6.77 2.14
C GLY A 49 -1.63 6.20 0.74
N TYR A 50 -2.69 6.63 0.05
CA TYR A 50 -2.95 6.25 -1.34
C TYR A 50 -2.01 6.94 -2.33
N ILE A 51 -1.62 6.23 -3.37
CA ILE A 51 -0.83 6.75 -4.50
C ILE A 51 -1.78 7.46 -5.47
N ILE A 52 -1.94 8.77 -5.30
CA ILE A 52 -2.87 9.60 -6.11
C ILE A 52 -2.29 10.14 -7.42
N LYS A 53 -1.00 9.88 -7.70
CA LYS A 53 -0.28 10.29 -8.92
C LYS A 53 0.77 9.24 -9.27
N GLN A 54 1.15 9.16 -10.54
CA GLN A 54 2.23 8.28 -10.99
C GLN A 54 3.55 8.67 -10.28
N LEU A 55 4.35 7.68 -9.93
CA LEU A 55 5.58 7.84 -9.17
C LEU A 55 6.65 8.51 -10.04
N SER A 56 7.29 9.57 -9.51
CA SER A 56 8.50 10.14 -10.12
C SER A 56 9.71 9.22 -9.91
N ILE A 57 10.84 9.53 -10.57
CA ILE A 57 12.11 8.82 -10.35
C ILE A 57 12.50 8.84 -8.87
N ASN A 58 12.35 9.99 -8.19
CA ASN A 58 12.63 10.11 -6.76
C ASN A 58 11.68 9.25 -5.88
N ASP A 59 10.40 9.14 -6.27
CA ASP A 59 9.43 8.30 -5.54
C ASP A 59 9.71 6.80 -5.74
N LEU A 60 10.19 6.42 -6.93
CA LEU A 60 10.70 5.07 -7.21
C LEU A 60 11.96 4.80 -6.40
N GLU A 61 12.97 5.66 -6.45
CA GLU A 61 14.22 5.53 -5.67
C GLU A 61 13.95 5.43 -4.16
N ALA A 62 12.96 6.17 -3.64
CA ALA A 62 12.51 6.07 -2.25
C ALA A 62 11.84 4.73 -1.88
N LYS A 63 11.47 3.88 -2.86
CA LYS A 63 11.07 2.49 -2.63
C LYS A 63 12.28 1.60 -2.30
N ASN A 64 13.51 1.97 -2.65
CA ASN A 64 14.67 1.12 -2.39
C ASN A 64 14.83 0.81 -0.89
N ARG A 65 15.30 -0.41 -0.61
CA ARG A 65 15.51 -0.92 0.74
C ARG A 65 16.97 -1.31 0.95
N CYS A 66 17.40 -1.25 2.20
CA CYS A 66 18.73 -1.67 2.61
C CYS A 66 18.90 -3.17 2.33
N GLN A 67 19.88 -3.57 1.50
CA GLN A 67 20.11 -4.99 1.21
C GLN A 67 20.56 -5.83 2.42
N ARG A 68 20.84 -5.18 3.56
CA ARG A 68 21.22 -5.82 4.82
C ARG A 68 20.09 -5.89 5.86
N CYS A 69 19.24 -4.85 5.97
CA CYS A 69 18.23 -4.73 7.03
C CYS A 69 16.80 -4.44 6.53
N ASP A 70 16.60 -4.47 5.20
CA ASP A 70 15.36 -4.22 4.43
C ASP A 70 14.53 -2.98 4.84
N SER A 71 15.15 -2.05 5.57
CA SER A 71 14.58 -0.73 5.91
C SER A 71 14.63 0.18 4.67
N ARG A 72 13.62 1.03 4.47
CA ARG A 72 13.59 1.99 3.35
C ARG A 72 14.83 2.90 3.38
N CYS A 73 15.53 3.00 2.26
CA CYS A 73 16.69 3.87 2.12
C CYS A 73 16.23 5.33 1.95
N VAL A 74 16.23 6.09 3.05
CA VAL A 74 15.91 7.53 3.02
C VAL A 74 16.99 8.29 2.24
N CYS A 75 16.73 8.58 0.96
CA CYS A 75 17.58 9.40 0.11
C CYS A 75 17.66 10.84 0.67
N LYS A 76 18.85 11.26 1.12
CA LYS A 76 19.06 12.59 1.73
C LYS A 76 19.31 13.72 0.73
N LYS A 77 19.34 13.44 -0.57
CA LYS A 77 19.51 14.43 -1.65
C LYS A 77 18.66 14.00 -2.85
N PRO A 78 17.81 14.88 -3.43
CA PRO A 78 17.27 14.64 -4.76
C PRO A 78 18.38 14.80 -5.79
N ILE A 79 18.46 13.90 -6.76
CA ILE A 79 19.31 14.11 -7.94
C ILE A 79 18.62 15.16 -8.82
N ALA A 80 19.38 16.15 -9.30
CA ALA A 80 18.81 17.21 -10.14
C ALA A 80 18.29 16.63 -11.46
N ALA A 81 17.00 16.82 -11.73
CA ALA A 81 16.31 16.15 -12.82
C ALA A 81 16.84 16.57 -14.19
N THR A 82 17.24 15.60 -15.01
CA THR A 82 17.49 15.78 -16.45
C THR A 82 16.90 14.62 -17.26
N VAL A 83 16.41 14.97 -18.45
CA VAL A 83 15.89 14.10 -19.53
C VAL A 83 14.60 13.30 -19.25
N SER A 84 13.57 13.70 -19.99
CA SER A 84 12.28 13.05 -20.21
C SER A 84 12.35 11.56 -20.60
N VAL A 85 11.93 10.66 -19.70
CA VAL A 85 11.64 9.24 -20.01
C VAL A 85 10.15 8.88 -19.82
N ALA A 86 9.37 9.74 -19.16
CA ALA A 86 8.00 9.46 -18.69
C ALA A 86 6.92 9.25 -19.77
N GLN A 87 7.25 9.36 -21.07
CA GLN A 87 6.29 9.20 -22.17
C GLN A 87 6.50 7.91 -23.01
N ASN A 88 7.63 7.22 -22.86
CA ASN A 88 7.98 6.05 -23.70
C ASN A 88 7.85 4.70 -22.95
N VAL A 89 7.00 4.63 -21.92
CA VAL A 89 6.74 3.39 -21.14
C VAL A 89 5.61 2.55 -21.77
N ALA A 90 4.94 3.03 -22.82
CA ALA A 90 3.93 2.27 -23.56
C ALA A 90 4.55 1.04 -24.28
N ASP A 91 5.79 1.16 -24.76
CA ASP A 91 6.48 0.16 -25.58
C ASP A 91 7.01 -1.07 -24.79
N THR A 92 6.78 -1.15 -23.47
CA THR A 92 7.24 -2.26 -22.62
C THR A 92 6.13 -3.19 -22.13
N LEU A 93 4.89 -3.02 -22.63
CA LEU A 93 3.89 -4.09 -22.57
C LEU A 93 4.32 -5.26 -23.49
N PRO A 94 4.07 -6.53 -23.11
CA PRO A 94 4.38 -7.67 -23.98
C PRO A 94 3.56 -7.62 -25.27
N ASN A 95 4.20 -7.94 -26.41
CA ASN A 95 3.64 -7.79 -27.76
C ASN A 95 2.23 -8.40 -27.92
N VAL A 96 1.22 -7.54 -28.03
CA VAL A 96 -0.07 -7.87 -28.69
C VAL A 96 -0.04 -7.32 -30.12
N ARG A 97 0.91 -7.81 -30.93
CA ARG A 97 1.05 -7.44 -32.34
C ARG A 97 0.14 -8.27 -33.24
N VAL A 98 -1.12 -7.86 -33.37
CA VAL A 98 -1.95 -8.15 -34.54
C VAL A 98 -2.79 -6.90 -34.86
N PHE A 99 -2.98 -6.61 -36.15
CA PHE A 99 -3.79 -5.51 -36.70
C PHE A 99 -3.21 -4.09 -36.58
N ASP A 100 -2.27 -3.77 -37.48
CA ASP A 100 -2.29 -2.49 -38.21
C ASP A 100 -2.20 -2.81 -39.72
N ALA A 101 -3.34 -2.67 -40.43
CA ALA A 101 -3.45 -2.82 -41.88
C ALA A 101 -4.71 -2.11 -42.38
N ALA A 102 -4.55 -1.22 -43.37
CA ALA A 102 -5.51 -0.18 -43.77
C ALA A 102 -5.76 0.88 -42.67
N VAL A 103 -5.84 2.19 -42.96
CA VAL A 103 -6.14 2.87 -44.25
C VAL A 103 -5.04 3.89 -44.64
N SER A 104 -4.92 4.16 -45.94
CA SER A 104 -4.00 5.11 -46.61
C SER A 104 -4.27 6.61 -46.33
N GLY A 105 -3.33 7.54 -46.55
CA GLY A 105 -1.95 7.42 -47.05
C GLY A 105 -1.41 8.74 -47.66
N SER A 106 -0.32 8.65 -48.46
CA SER A 106 0.34 9.74 -49.24
C SER A 106 1.10 10.84 -48.44
N ALA A 107 2.23 11.40 -48.90
CA ALA A 107 3.17 11.02 -49.98
C ALA A 107 4.55 11.73 -49.84
N GLY A 108 5.63 11.10 -50.32
CA GLY A 108 6.97 11.71 -50.52
C GLY A 108 7.86 11.89 -49.27
N SER A 109 9.19 12.04 -49.37
CA SER A 109 10.08 11.82 -50.52
C SER A 109 11.56 11.58 -50.11
N LYS A 110 12.26 10.74 -50.90
CA LYS A 110 13.73 10.51 -51.07
C LYS A 110 14.74 11.15 -50.07
N GLY A 111 15.60 10.30 -49.48
CA GLY A 111 16.91 10.68 -48.92
C GLY A 111 17.84 9.47 -48.74
N ARG A 112 19.12 9.55 -49.14
CA ARG A 112 20.09 8.42 -49.12
C ARG A 112 21.52 8.89 -48.85
N SER A 113 22.09 8.54 -47.70
CA SER A 113 23.56 8.51 -47.50
C SER A 113 24.00 7.73 -46.25
N THR A 114 24.96 6.84 -46.47
CA THR A 114 26.06 6.48 -45.55
C THR A 114 27.37 7.00 -46.22
N PRO A 115 28.63 6.81 -45.73
CA PRO A 115 29.10 6.10 -44.53
C PRO A 115 30.29 6.76 -43.76
N ARG A 116 30.79 6.09 -42.69
CA ARG A 116 32.18 6.20 -42.12
C ARG A 116 32.57 7.58 -41.50
N THR A 117 33.67 7.78 -40.77
CA THR A 117 34.82 6.92 -40.34
C THR A 117 35.32 7.31 -38.93
N ASN A 118 36.35 6.63 -38.42
CA ASN A 118 37.15 6.99 -37.22
C ASN A 118 37.75 8.42 -37.30
N GLU A 119 38.18 8.95 -36.14
CA GLU A 119 39.58 9.33 -35.90
C GLU A 119 39.84 9.44 -34.37
N SER A 120 41.10 9.49 -33.91
CA SER A 120 41.46 9.76 -32.50
C SER A 120 42.45 10.92 -32.39
N THR A 121 42.53 11.61 -31.24
CA THR A 121 43.63 12.57 -31.00
C THR A 121 43.98 12.75 -29.52
N ARG A 122 45.25 13.07 -29.24
CA ARG A 122 45.88 13.05 -27.91
C ARG A 122 46.91 14.17 -27.76
N VAL A 123 46.70 15.10 -26.82
CA VAL A 123 47.62 16.19 -26.42
C VAL A 123 47.40 16.37 -24.90
N LYS A 124 48.35 16.12 -23.98
CA LYS A 124 49.53 16.92 -23.55
C LYS A 124 49.15 18.34 -23.04
N SER A 125 49.74 18.93 -21.98
CA SER A 125 50.67 18.48 -20.92
C SER A 125 50.76 19.55 -19.79
N CYS A 126 51.52 19.28 -18.71
CA CYS A 126 51.68 20.11 -17.50
C CYS A 126 52.51 21.41 -17.68
N PRO A 127 52.73 22.20 -16.61
CA PRO A 127 54.02 22.12 -15.88
C PRO A 127 53.98 22.23 -14.32
N SER A 128 55.16 22.15 -13.69
CA SER A 128 55.52 22.19 -12.24
C SER A 128 55.84 23.64 -11.74
N ASN A 129 56.42 23.98 -10.57
CA ASN A 129 57.24 23.33 -9.49
C ASN A 129 57.02 24.10 -8.13
N THR A 130 57.66 23.97 -6.94
CA THR A 130 58.89 23.33 -6.34
C THR A 130 58.51 22.46 -5.10
N GLY A 131 59.31 22.05 -4.09
CA GLY A 131 60.71 22.23 -3.63
C GLY A 131 60.89 23.32 -2.52
N GLU A 132 61.72 23.19 -1.46
CA GLU A 132 62.68 22.13 -1.05
C GLU A 132 63.13 22.17 0.47
N ASN A 133 63.63 21.03 0.98
CA ASN A 133 64.74 20.75 1.94
C ASN A 133 64.85 21.23 3.43
N SER A 134 64.88 20.21 4.33
CA SER A 134 66.01 19.86 5.26
C SER A 134 66.02 20.16 6.79
N ALA A 135 66.78 19.26 7.47
CA ALA A 135 67.33 19.27 8.85
C ALA A 135 66.51 18.66 10.02
N LYS A 136 67.22 18.09 11.02
CA LYS A 136 66.72 17.30 12.17
C LYS A 136 67.21 17.89 13.50
N LEU A 137 66.45 17.81 14.60
CA LEU A 137 66.99 17.96 15.97
C LEU A 137 66.14 17.32 17.10
N SER A 138 66.85 16.70 18.04
CA SER A 138 66.47 16.32 19.43
C SER A 138 65.14 15.61 19.73
N THR A 139 65.17 14.27 19.69
CA THR A 139 64.15 13.42 20.33
C THR A 139 64.36 13.28 21.84
N LYS A 140 63.57 13.98 22.67
CA LYS A 140 63.26 13.55 24.07
C LYS A 140 62.14 14.31 24.81
N ALA A 141 61.73 15.50 24.39
CA ALA A 141 60.76 16.32 25.13
C ALA A 141 59.27 16.02 24.83
N LEU A 142 58.94 15.46 23.66
CA LEU A 142 57.55 15.35 23.18
C LEU A 142 56.74 14.18 23.78
N GLY A 143 57.39 13.25 24.49
CA GLY A 143 56.77 12.00 24.97
C GLY A 143 55.89 12.10 26.22
N LYS A 144 55.85 13.26 26.91
CA LYS A 144 55.07 13.43 28.16
C LYS A 144 53.79 14.26 28.03
N GLN A 145 53.63 15.05 26.96
CA GLN A 145 52.42 15.83 26.73
C GLN A 145 51.29 14.95 26.18
N VAL A 146 51.59 14.20 25.11
CA VAL A 146 50.66 13.30 24.39
C VAL A 146 49.97 12.30 25.34
N ALA A 147 50.66 11.82 26.38
CA ALA A 147 50.11 10.86 27.33
C ALA A 147 49.04 11.44 28.28
N LYS A 148 48.93 12.77 28.42
CA LYS A 148 47.91 13.41 29.27
C LYS A 148 46.66 13.78 28.48
N ASP A 149 46.85 14.36 27.29
CA ASP A 149 45.77 14.80 26.40
C ASP A 149 44.89 13.62 25.94
N ILE A 150 45.48 12.41 25.79
CA ILE A 150 44.77 11.15 25.50
C ILE A 150 43.79 10.74 26.62
N ASN A 151 44.04 11.12 27.88
CA ASN A 151 43.28 10.63 29.03
C ASN A 151 42.20 11.61 29.53
N GLU A 152 42.32 12.91 29.21
CA GLU A 152 41.27 13.90 29.49
C GLU A 152 40.19 13.92 28.37
N HIS A 153 40.56 13.67 27.10
CA HIS A 153 39.57 13.48 26.02
C HIS A 153 38.73 12.19 26.13
N GLN A 154 39.02 11.28 27.08
CA GLN A 154 38.22 10.07 27.32
C GLN A 154 36.96 10.30 28.19
N LYS A 155 36.59 11.55 28.51
CA LYS A 155 35.38 11.86 29.28
C LYS A 155 34.30 12.70 28.58
N GLU A 156 34.53 13.18 27.36
CA GLU A 156 33.54 14.01 26.63
C GLU A 156 33.14 13.43 25.26
N HIS A 157 32.65 12.18 25.23
CA HIS A 157 31.82 11.70 24.11
C HIS A 157 30.83 10.57 24.49
N GLN A 158 30.22 10.64 25.68
CA GLN A 158 28.99 9.86 25.96
C GLN A 158 27.76 10.53 25.34
N GLY A 159 27.74 10.58 24.00
CA GLY A 159 26.57 10.91 23.20
C GLY A 159 26.33 9.78 22.20
N GLU A 160 25.38 8.90 22.49
CA GLU A 160 25.16 7.67 21.73
C GLU A 160 24.72 7.94 20.29
N GLY A 161 25.69 7.88 19.35
CA GLY A 161 25.46 7.92 17.91
C GLY A 161 24.73 6.66 17.43
N LYS A 162 23.42 6.59 17.67
CA LYS A 162 22.58 5.42 17.38
C LYS A 162 22.63 5.05 15.89
N PHE A 163 23.30 3.93 15.60
CA PHE A 163 23.45 3.39 14.24
C PHE A 163 22.11 3.25 13.53
N ARG A 164 22.07 3.67 12.25
CA ARG A 164 20.83 3.73 11.47
C ARG A 164 20.48 2.39 10.85
N CYS A 165 21.48 1.68 10.32
CA CYS A 165 21.34 0.34 9.79
C CYS A 165 21.76 -0.67 10.86
N ASN A 166 20.90 -1.65 11.18
CA ASN A 166 21.19 -2.71 12.14
C ASN A 166 20.66 -4.02 11.54
N TRP A 167 21.50 -5.06 11.41
CA TRP A 167 21.11 -6.35 10.82
C TRP A 167 21.80 -7.55 11.48
N HIS A 168 21.31 -8.75 11.14
CA HIS A 168 21.93 -10.04 11.43
C HIS A 168 22.41 -10.67 10.12
N SER A 169 23.54 -11.37 10.12
CA SER A 169 24.12 -12.05 8.93
C SER A 169 23.86 -13.54 8.92
N GLY A 170 23.40 -14.08 10.05
CA GLY A 170 23.04 -15.47 10.20
C GLY A 170 21.63 -15.76 9.68
N GLU A 171 21.32 -17.05 9.63
CA GLU A 171 19.98 -17.54 9.34
C GLU A 171 19.16 -17.61 10.64
N ILE A 172 17.83 -17.67 10.52
CA ILE A 172 16.95 -17.97 11.66
C ILE A 172 16.87 -19.49 11.82
N LYS A 173 17.36 -20.02 12.95
CA LYS A 173 17.21 -21.43 13.34
C LYS A 173 16.68 -21.48 14.77
N ASN A 174 15.64 -22.28 15.04
CA ASN A 174 15.02 -22.42 16.36
C ASN A 174 14.67 -21.07 17.07
N LYS A 175 14.21 -20.08 16.31
CA LYS A 175 13.94 -18.69 16.76
C LYS A 175 15.16 -17.89 17.25
N VAL A 176 16.38 -18.31 16.95
CA VAL A 176 17.62 -17.53 17.16
C VAL A 176 18.37 -17.29 15.85
N TRP A 177 19.16 -16.21 15.81
CA TRP A 177 20.02 -15.85 14.68
C TRP A 177 21.39 -16.54 14.77
N THR A 178 21.83 -17.27 13.74
CA THR A 178 23.08 -18.06 13.81
C THR A 178 24.37 -17.23 13.93
N CYS A 179 24.34 -15.92 13.68
CA CYS A 179 25.51 -15.03 13.78
C CYS A 179 25.79 -14.53 15.21
N CYS A 180 24.82 -14.58 16.12
CA CYS A 180 24.92 -14.01 17.46
C CYS A 180 24.19 -14.80 18.56
N ASN A 181 23.46 -15.86 18.17
CA ASN A 181 22.58 -16.69 19.01
C ASN A 181 21.48 -15.92 19.77
N GLN A 182 21.19 -14.68 19.37
CA GLN A 182 20.12 -13.87 19.95
C GLN A 182 18.75 -14.26 19.37
N HIS A 183 17.69 -14.10 20.16
CA HIS A 183 16.31 -14.35 19.71
C HIS A 183 15.92 -13.43 18.54
N VAL A 184 15.04 -13.91 17.65
CA VAL A 184 14.63 -13.20 16.42
C VAL A 184 14.11 -11.77 16.64
N SER A 185 13.59 -11.45 17.82
CA SER A 185 13.08 -10.13 18.17
C SER A 185 14.17 -9.12 18.59
N GLN A 186 15.43 -9.52 18.69
CA GLN A 186 16.52 -8.63 19.12
C GLN A 186 17.07 -7.79 17.96
N PRO A 187 17.51 -6.54 18.22
CA PRO A 187 18.16 -5.69 17.21
C PRO A 187 19.35 -6.39 16.53
N GLY A 188 19.66 -5.94 15.32
CA GLY A 188 20.78 -6.48 14.54
C GLY A 188 22.12 -6.47 15.28
N CYS A 189 22.83 -7.59 15.28
CA CYS A 189 24.13 -7.72 15.94
C CYS A 189 25.29 -7.07 15.18
N MET A 190 25.08 -6.62 13.94
CA MET A 190 25.98 -5.71 13.23
C MET A 190 25.23 -4.43 12.86
N HIS A 191 25.99 -3.35 12.74
CA HIS A 191 25.46 -2.01 12.65
C HIS A 191 26.32 -1.11 11.75
N ASP A 192 25.68 -0.16 11.08
CA ASP A 192 26.29 0.79 10.14
C ASP A 192 25.55 2.14 10.22
N ASN A 193 26.29 3.21 9.93
CA ASN A 193 25.75 4.57 9.90
C ASN A 193 24.84 4.81 8.70
N GLU A 194 25.02 4.04 7.62
CA GLU A 194 24.24 4.18 6.38
C GLU A 194 23.51 2.90 5.99
N HIS A 195 22.39 3.05 5.28
CA HIS A 195 21.70 1.93 4.65
C HIS A 195 22.27 1.74 3.25
N LEU A 196 22.81 0.56 2.97
CA LEU A 196 23.30 0.18 1.65
C LEU A 196 22.11 -0.28 0.79
N PRO A 197 21.62 0.51 -0.20
CA PRO A 197 20.46 0.13 -1.00
C PRO A 197 20.71 -1.18 -1.78
N ARG A 198 19.65 -1.96 -1.92
CA ARG A 198 19.56 -3.02 -2.94
C ARG A 198 19.43 -2.34 -4.29
N GLU A 199 20.38 -2.56 -5.17
CA GLU A 199 20.38 -1.94 -6.50
C GLU A 199 19.33 -2.62 -7.41
N PHE A 200 18.48 -1.80 -8.01
CA PHE A 200 17.55 -2.17 -9.07
C PHE A 200 17.67 -1.13 -10.19
N SER A 201 17.58 -1.54 -11.45
CA SER A 201 17.51 -0.57 -12.55
C SER A 201 16.18 0.17 -12.54
N LEU A 202 16.16 1.44 -12.99
CA LEU A 202 14.92 2.22 -13.12
C LEU A 202 13.84 1.50 -13.94
N LYS A 203 14.22 0.60 -14.86
CA LYS A 203 13.29 -0.25 -15.62
C LYS A 203 12.59 -1.26 -14.71
N GLU A 204 13.33 -2.01 -13.89
CA GLU A 204 12.77 -2.97 -12.93
C GLU A 204 11.89 -2.27 -11.88
N MET A 205 12.36 -1.12 -11.37
CA MET A 205 11.59 -0.30 -10.43
C MET A 205 10.29 0.22 -11.06
N THR A 206 10.32 0.65 -12.31
CA THR A 206 9.13 1.09 -13.05
C THR A 206 8.16 -0.08 -13.24
N VAL A 207 8.62 -1.24 -13.72
CA VAL A 207 7.76 -2.42 -13.90
C VAL A 207 7.11 -2.87 -12.60
N ARG A 208 7.82 -2.77 -11.47
CA ARG A 208 7.38 -3.30 -10.18
C ARG A 208 6.57 -2.32 -9.31
N PHE A 209 6.80 -1.01 -9.42
CA PHE A 209 6.22 -0.01 -8.53
C PHE A 209 5.47 1.13 -9.23
N GLN A 210 5.60 1.30 -10.56
CA GLN A 210 4.89 2.39 -11.23
C GLN A 210 3.39 2.12 -11.18
N CYS A 211 2.64 3.13 -10.75
CA CYS A 211 1.18 3.04 -10.63
C CYS A 211 0.52 3.66 -11.86
N TYR A 212 -0.58 3.07 -12.30
CA TYR A 212 -1.25 3.43 -13.56
C TYR A 212 -2.66 3.94 -13.28
N ASN A 213 -3.03 5.06 -13.92
CA ASN A 213 -4.38 5.60 -13.83
C ASN A 213 -5.40 4.63 -14.44
N THR A 214 -6.62 4.64 -13.90
CA THR A 214 -7.77 3.97 -14.50
C THR A 214 -8.01 4.55 -15.90
N PRO A 215 -7.90 3.75 -16.98
CA PRO A 215 -8.08 4.24 -18.34
C PRO A 215 -9.55 4.53 -18.64
N ARG A 216 -9.83 5.37 -19.63
CA ARG A 216 -11.21 5.59 -20.11
C ARG A 216 -11.67 4.36 -20.87
N ALA A 217 -12.94 3.98 -20.74
CA ALA A 217 -13.45 2.71 -21.27
C ALA A 217 -13.11 2.43 -22.75
N HIS A 218 -13.09 3.48 -23.60
CA HIS A 218 -12.74 3.36 -25.02
C HIS A 218 -11.26 3.00 -25.32
N GLU A 219 -10.35 3.13 -24.35
CA GLU A 219 -8.90 2.95 -24.54
C GLU A 219 -8.46 1.47 -24.51
N TYR A 220 -9.24 0.58 -23.87
CA TYR A 220 -8.84 -0.83 -23.67
C TYR A 220 -9.90 -1.87 -24.05
N PHE A 221 -11.20 -1.56 -23.96
CA PHE A 221 -12.26 -2.57 -24.17
C PHE A 221 -13.41 -2.04 -25.02
N ARG A 222 -13.71 -2.69 -26.16
CA ARG A 222 -14.85 -2.35 -27.04
C ARG A 222 -16.24 -2.63 -26.44
N SER A 223 -16.32 -3.05 -25.17
CA SER A 223 -17.53 -3.58 -24.52
C SER A 223 -17.90 -2.77 -23.27
N PRO A 224 -18.33 -1.50 -23.39
CA PRO A 224 -18.68 -0.66 -22.23
C PRO A 224 -19.84 -1.24 -21.39
N LYS A 225 -20.62 -2.20 -21.93
CA LYS A 225 -21.69 -2.92 -21.24
C LYS A 225 -21.25 -3.74 -20.01
N LEU A 226 -19.94 -3.97 -19.81
CA LEU A 226 -19.42 -4.67 -18.63
C LEU A 226 -19.05 -3.73 -17.47
N ILE A 227 -18.94 -2.42 -17.73
CA ILE A 227 -18.56 -1.43 -16.72
C ILE A 227 -19.70 -1.27 -15.70
N ARG A 228 -19.38 -1.42 -14.41
CA ARG A 228 -20.36 -1.28 -13.31
C ARG A 228 -20.35 0.15 -12.77
N SER A 229 -21.46 0.58 -12.19
CA SER A 229 -21.59 1.89 -11.53
C SER A 229 -20.77 1.95 -10.24
N ALA A 230 -20.74 0.85 -9.49
CA ALA A 230 -19.88 0.69 -8.31
C ALA A 230 -19.46 -0.78 -8.14
N VAL A 231 -18.30 -1.00 -7.52
CA VAL A 231 -17.71 -2.30 -7.20
C VAL A 231 -17.12 -2.28 -5.79
N ALA A 232 -17.02 -3.42 -5.13
CA ALA A 232 -16.19 -3.58 -3.94
C ALA A 232 -14.97 -4.49 -4.24
N LEU A 233 -13.82 -4.12 -3.68
CA LEU A 233 -12.51 -4.72 -3.95
C LEU A 233 -11.82 -5.09 -2.64
N ASP A 234 -11.17 -6.26 -2.63
CA ASP A 234 -10.24 -6.68 -1.58
C ASP A 234 -9.10 -7.53 -2.18
N CYS A 235 -7.89 -7.36 -1.66
CA CYS A 235 -6.67 -8.02 -2.13
C CYS A 235 -5.87 -8.66 -0.99
N GLU A 236 -5.47 -9.92 -1.19
CA GLU A 236 -4.58 -10.60 -0.25
C GLU A 236 -3.11 -10.37 -0.64
N MET A 237 -2.25 -10.05 0.34
CA MET A 237 -0.83 -9.77 0.13
C MET A 237 0.10 -10.75 0.87
N GLY A 238 1.01 -11.37 0.12
CA GLY A 238 2.20 -12.01 0.67
C GLY A 238 3.39 -11.02 0.78
N THR A 239 4.50 -11.49 1.33
CA THR A 239 5.76 -10.74 1.46
C THR A 239 6.81 -11.25 0.47
N ALA A 240 7.36 -10.35 -0.35
CA ALA A 240 8.44 -10.62 -1.31
C ALA A 240 9.79 -10.85 -0.63
N PHE A 241 10.78 -11.31 -1.42
CA PHE A 241 12.18 -11.51 -1.02
C PHE A 241 12.89 -10.29 -0.42
N ASP A 242 12.36 -9.08 -0.64
CA ASP A 242 12.87 -7.79 -0.17
C ASP A 242 11.89 -7.06 0.76
N ASN A 243 10.93 -7.79 1.35
CA ASN A 243 9.94 -7.28 2.29
C ASN A 243 8.95 -6.23 1.73
N GLU A 244 8.75 -6.16 0.41
CA GLU A 244 7.55 -5.54 -0.18
C GLU A 244 6.31 -6.45 -0.07
N PRO A 245 5.10 -5.89 0.16
CA PRO A 245 3.85 -6.58 -0.11
C PRO A 245 3.73 -6.93 -1.60
N GLN A 246 3.21 -8.10 -1.94
CA GLN A 246 2.87 -8.50 -3.32
C GLN A 246 1.53 -9.24 -3.34
N LEU A 247 0.74 -8.98 -4.39
CA LEU A 247 -0.58 -9.54 -4.60
C LEU A 247 -0.54 -11.07 -4.76
N VAL A 248 -1.32 -11.80 -3.95
CA VAL A 248 -1.46 -13.27 -4.02
C VAL A 248 -2.92 -13.73 -4.27
N ARG A 249 -3.90 -12.84 -4.10
CA ARG A 249 -5.31 -13.05 -4.50
C ARG A 249 -5.96 -11.69 -4.73
N VAL A 250 -6.89 -11.61 -5.68
CA VAL A 250 -7.76 -10.43 -5.89
C VAL A 250 -9.21 -10.87 -5.95
N THR A 251 -10.08 -10.15 -5.23
CA THR A 251 -11.54 -10.32 -5.30
C THR A 251 -12.21 -9.00 -5.63
N LEU A 252 -13.10 -9.03 -6.62
CA LEU A 252 -13.91 -7.90 -7.06
C LEU A 252 -15.37 -8.37 -7.17
N ILE A 253 -16.28 -7.65 -6.52
CA ILE A 253 -17.73 -7.90 -6.59
C ILE A 253 -18.47 -6.67 -7.11
N ASP A 254 -19.59 -6.88 -7.78
CA ASP A 254 -20.55 -5.81 -8.08
C ASP A 254 -21.15 -5.28 -6.77
N TYR A 255 -21.15 -3.96 -6.59
CA TYR A 255 -21.59 -3.36 -5.34
C TYR A 255 -23.10 -3.55 -5.10
N PHE A 256 -23.92 -3.54 -6.15
CA PHE A 256 -25.38 -3.54 -6.03
C PHE A 256 -25.94 -4.96 -5.98
N THR A 257 -25.48 -5.84 -6.87
CA THR A 257 -26.00 -7.20 -7.02
C THR A 257 -25.28 -8.25 -6.17
N ALA A 258 -24.10 -7.91 -5.62
CA ALA A 258 -23.14 -8.85 -5.00
C ALA A 258 -22.62 -9.94 -5.95
N GLU A 259 -22.75 -9.77 -7.27
CA GLU A 259 -22.17 -10.66 -8.28
C GLU A 259 -20.63 -10.70 -8.16
N VAL A 260 -20.04 -11.90 -8.11
CA VAL A 260 -18.59 -12.06 -8.05
C VAL A 260 -17.99 -11.93 -9.45
N LEU A 261 -17.34 -10.79 -9.71
CA LEU A 261 -16.78 -10.42 -11.02
C LEU A 261 -15.36 -10.98 -11.23
N VAL A 262 -14.59 -11.06 -10.15
CA VAL A 262 -13.24 -11.65 -10.07
C VAL A 262 -13.09 -12.26 -8.67
N ASN A 263 -12.59 -13.50 -8.56
CA ASN A 263 -12.13 -14.08 -7.30
C ASN A 263 -11.06 -15.13 -7.61
N HIS A 264 -9.81 -14.69 -7.76
CA HIS A 264 -8.72 -15.54 -8.25
C HIS A 264 -7.44 -15.37 -7.43
N LEU A 265 -6.72 -16.47 -7.26
CA LEU A 265 -5.32 -16.44 -6.84
C LEU A 265 -4.47 -15.77 -7.93
N VAL A 266 -3.44 -15.04 -7.50
CA VAL A 266 -2.48 -14.36 -8.35
C VAL A 266 -1.11 -14.96 -8.10
N TRP A 267 -0.43 -15.40 -9.15
CA TRP A 267 0.96 -15.83 -9.09
C TRP A 267 1.86 -14.58 -9.11
N PRO A 268 2.66 -14.31 -8.06
CA PRO A 268 3.46 -13.08 -7.99
C PRO A 268 4.54 -13.01 -9.06
N ASP A 269 4.84 -11.78 -9.50
CA ASP A 269 5.90 -11.49 -10.49
C ASP A 269 7.32 -11.68 -9.93
N VAL A 270 7.46 -11.88 -8.61
CA VAL A 270 8.75 -11.98 -7.89
C VAL A 270 8.76 -13.13 -6.89
N ASN A 271 9.97 -13.54 -6.48
CA ASN A 271 10.15 -14.55 -5.43
C ASN A 271 9.56 -14.08 -4.08
N MET A 272 8.79 -14.95 -3.45
CA MET A 272 8.11 -14.68 -2.18
C MET A 272 8.89 -15.24 -1.00
N ALA A 273 9.11 -14.42 0.04
CA ALA A 273 9.66 -14.88 1.31
C ALA A 273 8.61 -15.67 2.11
N HIS A 274 7.37 -15.18 2.15
CA HIS A 274 6.25 -15.84 2.81
C HIS A 274 4.90 -15.38 2.23
N LEU A 275 3.90 -16.26 2.17
CA LEU A 275 2.57 -15.91 1.63
C LEU A 275 1.64 -15.23 2.64
N ASN A 276 2.05 -15.10 3.90
CA ASN A 276 1.29 -14.49 5.00
C ASN A 276 -0.02 -15.19 5.37
N THR A 277 -0.12 -16.50 5.13
CA THR A 277 -1.34 -17.34 5.25
C THR A 277 -2.22 -17.10 6.49
N GLN A 278 -1.65 -16.75 7.65
CA GLN A 278 -2.43 -16.42 8.86
C GLN A 278 -3.32 -15.18 8.72
N TYR A 279 -3.00 -14.31 7.76
CA TYR A 279 -3.78 -13.17 7.29
C TYR A 279 -4.36 -13.48 5.92
N SER A 280 -3.52 -13.86 4.94
CA SER A 280 -3.93 -13.93 3.53
C SER A 280 -4.84 -15.09 3.12
N GLY A 281 -5.01 -16.11 3.97
CA GLY A 281 -5.68 -17.38 3.63
C GLY A 281 -4.97 -18.26 2.58
N VAL A 282 -4.05 -17.70 1.77
CA VAL A 282 -3.37 -18.37 0.67
C VAL A 282 -2.19 -19.23 1.15
N THR A 283 -2.17 -20.49 0.73
CA THR A 283 -1.08 -21.45 0.98
C THR A 283 -0.31 -21.79 -0.29
N TRP A 284 0.96 -22.22 -0.13
CA TRP A 284 1.79 -22.67 -1.26
C TRP A 284 1.19 -23.86 -2.02
N PRO A 285 0.56 -24.88 -1.39
CA PRO A 285 -0.15 -25.93 -2.11
C PRO A 285 -1.30 -25.41 -2.97
N GLN A 286 -2.17 -24.52 -2.46
CA GLN A 286 -3.26 -23.93 -3.25
C GLN A 286 -2.72 -23.16 -4.46
N LEU A 287 -1.74 -22.29 -4.25
CA LEU A 287 -1.18 -21.46 -5.31
C LEU A 287 -0.48 -22.28 -6.41
N LYS A 288 0.28 -23.31 -6.01
CA LYS A 288 0.90 -24.28 -6.94
C LYS A 288 -0.11 -25.19 -7.63
N GLN A 289 -1.27 -25.44 -7.02
CA GLN A 289 -2.32 -26.23 -7.65
C GLN A 289 -3.09 -25.41 -8.69
N ALA A 290 -3.56 -24.21 -8.33
CA ALA A 290 -4.20 -23.28 -9.26
C ALA A 290 -3.31 -22.89 -10.46
N GLN A 291 -1.99 -22.86 -10.28
CA GLN A 291 -1.03 -22.68 -11.38
C GLN A 291 -1.05 -23.86 -12.36
N ARG A 292 -1.07 -25.12 -11.88
CA ARG A 292 -1.13 -26.32 -12.73
C ARG A 292 -2.45 -26.45 -13.46
N ASP A 293 -3.54 -26.08 -12.77
CA ASP A 293 -4.91 -26.18 -13.28
C ASP A 293 -5.27 -25.02 -14.23
N GLY A 294 -4.38 -24.04 -14.42
CA GLY A 294 -4.60 -22.87 -15.28
C GLY A 294 -5.59 -21.83 -14.72
N LEU A 295 -5.94 -21.94 -13.43
CA LEU A 295 -6.94 -21.10 -12.74
C LEU A 295 -6.34 -19.86 -12.05
N CYS A 296 -5.01 -19.77 -11.99
CA CYS A 296 -4.26 -18.70 -11.36
C CYS A 296 -3.96 -17.56 -12.36
N ILE A 297 -4.15 -16.30 -11.94
CA ILE A 297 -3.76 -15.14 -12.74
C ILE A 297 -2.23 -14.99 -12.68
N MET A 298 -1.56 -14.96 -13.83
CA MET A 298 -0.11 -14.79 -13.89
C MET A 298 0.27 -13.31 -13.83
N GLY A 299 0.74 -12.84 -12.67
CA GLY A 299 1.30 -11.51 -12.48
C GLY A 299 0.30 -10.38 -12.23
N THR A 300 0.80 -9.35 -11.54
CA THR A 300 0.05 -8.16 -11.08
C THR A 300 -0.54 -7.38 -12.25
N GLY A 301 0.21 -7.26 -13.35
CA GLY A 301 -0.25 -6.56 -14.55
C GLY A 301 -1.49 -7.21 -15.17
N ILE A 302 -1.55 -8.53 -15.19
CA ILE A 302 -2.72 -9.27 -15.70
C ILE A 302 -3.88 -9.18 -14.71
N ALA A 303 -3.62 -9.23 -13.39
CA ALA A 303 -4.66 -9.05 -12.37
C ALA A 303 -5.36 -7.68 -12.50
N ARG A 304 -4.58 -6.60 -12.69
CA ARG A 304 -5.13 -5.27 -12.98
C ARG A 304 -5.95 -5.25 -14.28
N LEU A 305 -5.51 -5.94 -15.33
CA LEU A 305 -6.28 -6.05 -16.59
C LEU A 305 -7.57 -6.89 -16.46
N GLN A 306 -7.69 -7.80 -15.49
CA GLN A 306 -8.96 -8.48 -15.21
C GLN A 306 -9.98 -7.55 -14.56
N ILE A 307 -9.60 -6.78 -13.52
CA ILE A 307 -10.53 -5.88 -12.84
C ILE A 307 -10.96 -4.70 -13.74
N LEU A 308 -10.07 -4.19 -14.59
CA LEU A 308 -10.37 -3.08 -15.51
C LEU A 308 -11.38 -3.43 -16.62
N LYS A 309 -11.79 -4.70 -16.77
CA LYS A 309 -12.94 -5.09 -17.61
C LYS A 309 -14.27 -4.52 -17.11
N TYR A 310 -14.36 -4.23 -15.81
CA TYR A 310 -15.59 -3.86 -15.11
C TYR A 310 -15.55 -2.43 -14.54
N ILE A 311 -14.41 -1.73 -14.67
CA ILE A 311 -14.13 -0.47 -13.96
C ILE A 311 -13.67 0.60 -14.94
N GLY A 312 -14.45 1.68 -15.05
CA GLY A 312 -14.06 2.91 -15.74
C GLY A 312 -13.72 4.04 -14.76
N PRO A 313 -13.28 5.22 -15.23
CA PRO A 313 -12.86 6.33 -14.35
C PRO A 313 -13.99 7.03 -13.57
N GLN A 314 -15.22 6.52 -13.67
CA GLN A 314 -16.42 6.98 -12.95
C GLN A 314 -17.05 5.87 -12.09
N THR A 315 -16.59 4.61 -12.23
CA THR A 315 -17.03 3.49 -11.40
C THR A 315 -16.57 3.72 -9.97
N ILE A 316 -17.49 3.74 -9.00
CA ILE A 316 -17.14 3.94 -7.60
C ILE A 316 -16.47 2.66 -7.06
N VAL A 317 -15.26 2.80 -6.49
CA VAL A 317 -14.48 1.67 -5.95
C VAL A 317 -14.55 1.68 -4.42
N VAL A 318 -15.24 0.70 -3.85
CA VAL A 318 -15.41 0.49 -2.41
C VAL A 318 -14.32 -0.43 -1.86
N VAL A 319 -13.71 -0.03 -0.75
CA VAL A 319 -12.61 -0.74 -0.06
C VAL A 319 -12.69 -0.55 1.47
N HIS A 320 -11.83 -1.22 2.22
CA HIS A 320 -11.59 -0.96 3.64
C HIS A 320 -10.09 -0.82 3.92
N GLY A 321 -9.58 0.41 4.07
CA GLY A 321 -8.14 0.67 4.21
C GLY A 321 -7.35 0.36 2.92
N GLY A 322 -8.00 0.46 1.76
CA GLY A 322 -7.54 -0.04 0.45
C GLY A 322 -6.28 0.59 -0.15
N ASN A 323 -5.53 1.38 0.64
CA ASN A 323 -4.28 1.99 0.21
C ASN A 323 -3.20 0.93 -0.10
N SER A 324 -3.29 -0.22 0.55
CA SER A 324 -2.40 -1.37 0.35
C SER A 324 -2.76 -2.15 -0.91
N ASP A 325 -4.06 -2.35 -1.16
CA ASP A 325 -4.65 -3.06 -2.28
C ASP A 325 -4.36 -2.37 -3.61
N LEU A 326 -4.65 -1.06 -3.69
CA LEU A 326 -4.36 -0.26 -4.89
C LEU A 326 -2.85 -0.16 -5.14
N SER A 327 -2.04 -0.14 -4.08
CA SER A 327 -0.57 -0.23 -4.21
C SER A 327 -0.12 -1.60 -4.72
N ALA A 328 -0.72 -2.69 -4.24
CA ALA A 328 -0.41 -4.06 -4.66
C ALA A 328 -0.83 -4.34 -6.11
N LEU A 329 -1.92 -3.70 -6.58
CA LEU A 329 -2.36 -3.70 -7.98
C LEU A 329 -1.57 -2.71 -8.87
N ASN A 330 -0.68 -1.88 -8.30
CA ASN A 330 0.00 -0.78 -8.99
C ASN A 330 -0.99 0.14 -9.74
N TRP A 331 -2.04 0.59 -9.05
CA TRP A 331 -3.24 1.18 -9.64
C TRP A 331 -3.66 2.49 -8.97
N ILE A 332 -4.10 3.45 -9.78
CA ILE A 332 -4.62 4.76 -9.35
C ILE A 332 -6.05 4.88 -9.83
N HIS A 333 -6.97 5.11 -8.90
CA HIS A 333 -8.39 5.26 -9.19
C HIS A 333 -8.93 6.59 -8.62
N PRO A 334 -9.71 7.39 -9.38
CA PRO A 334 -10.16 8.71 -8.94
C PRO A 334 -11.38 8.71 -7.99
N VAL A 335 -12.26 7.72 -8.05
CA VAL A 335 -13.55 7.69 -7.32
C VAL A 335 -13.58 6.55 -6.30
N ILE A 336 -12.92 6.76 -5.15
CA ILE A 336 -12.78 5.75 -4.08
C ILE A 336 -13.72 6.08 -2.91
N VAL A 337 -14.41 5.07 -2.38
CA VAL A 337 -15.10 5.12 -1.08
C VAL A 337 -14.41 4.14 -0.14
N ASP A 338 -13.56 4.65 0.74
CA ASP A 338 -12.89 3.84 1.76
C ASP A 338 -13.71 3.81 3.05
N SER A 339 -14.30 2.66 3.36
CA SER A 339 -15.12 2.47 4.57
C SER A 339 -14.35 2.74 5.88
N TYR A 340 -13.02 2.54 5.92
CA TYR A 340 -12.20 2.92 7.07
C TYR A 340 -12.14 4.43 7.24
N LEU A 341 -12.00 5.20 6.14
CA LEU A 341 -11.99 6.66 6.18
C LEU A 341 -13.38 7.22 6.52
N VAL A 342 -14.45 6.63 5.96
CA VAL A 342 -15.84 7.03 6.23
C VAL A 342 -16.22 6.82 7.70
N GLU A 343 -15.97 5.65 8.27
CA GLU A 343 -16.25 5.39 9.70
C GLU A 343 -15.32 6.23 10.61
N ALA A 344 -14.05 6.45 10.24
CA ALA A 344 -13.17 7.32 11.01
C ALA A 344 -13.66 8.79 11.03
N ALA A 345 -14.20 9.29 9.92
CA ALA A 345 -14.82 10.61 9.86
C ALA A 345 -16.14 10.65 10.66
N TYR A 346 -16.99 9.63 10.54
CA TYR A 346 -18.23 9.50 11.30
C TYR A 346 -17.99 9.45 12.82
N GLN A 347 -17.06 8.62 13.29
CA GLN A 347 -16.70 8.56 14.71
C GLN A 347 -16.06 9.85 15.22
N LYS A 348 -15.37 10.62 14.36
CA LYS A 348 -14.85 11.93 14.75
C LYS A 348 -16.00 12.93 14.93
N ALA A 349 -16.83 13.10 13.90
CA ALA A 349 -17.96 14.04 13.93
C ALA A 349 -18.94 13.73 15.08
N LYS A 350 -19.22 12.44 15.33
CA LYS A 350 -20.05 12.02 16.47
C LYS A 350 -19.48 12.47 17.82
N ARG A 351 -18.18 12.32 18.05
CA ARG A 351 -17.52 12.77 19.30
C ARG A 351 -17.52 14.28 19.43
N GLU A 352 -17.31 15.01 18.32
CA GLU A 352 -17.36 16.47 18.31
C GLU A 352 -18.78 17.00 18.63
N GLN A 353 -19.82 16.29 18.21
CA GLN A 353 -21.20 16.57 18.63
C GLN A 353 -21.42 16.22 20.12
N GLU A 354 -21.05 15.01 20.56
CA GLU A 354 -21.14 14.59 21.98
C GLU A 354 -20.34 15.50 22.94
N GLU A 355 -19.33 16.21 22.42
CA GLU A 355 -18.56 17.25 23.11
C GLU A 355 -19.32 18.58 23.18
N ALA A 356 -19.81 19.07 22.04
CA ALA A 356 -20.59 20.32 21.96
C ALA A 356 -21.91 20.24 22.74
N ASP A 357 -22.62 19.10 22.69
CA ASP A 357 -23.86 18.87 23.44
C ASP A 357 -23.60 18.92 24.96
N ARG A 358 -22.46 18.36 25.40
CA ARG A 358 -22.02 18.37 26.79
C ARG A 358 -21.64 19.79 27.24
N GLU A 359 -20.84 20.50 26.45
CA GLU A 359 -20.46 21.89 26.75
C GLU A 359 -21.69 22.80 26.80
N SER A 360 -22.67 22.59 25.91
CA SER A 360 -23.95 23.33 25.94
C SER A 360 -24.77 23.03 27.19
N ALA A 361 -24.88 21.76 27.60
CA ALA A 361 -25.61 21.37 28.80
C ALA A 361 -24.91 21.80 30.10
N GLU A 362 -23.57 21.89 30.10
CA GLU A 362 -22.79 22.44 31.21
C GLU A 362 -22.97 23.97 31.30
N ALA A 363 -22.98 24.68 30.16
CA ALA A 363 -23.26 26.11 30.10
C ALA A 363 -24.69 26.47 30.53
N GLU A 364 -25.70 25.68 30.13
CA GLU A 364 -27.10 25.86 30.54
C GLU A 364 -27.24 25.72 32.06
N ARG A 365 -26.64 24.68 32.66
CA ARG A 365 -26.61 24.51 34.13
C ARG A 365 -25.91 25.67 34.82
N GLN A 366 -24.75 26.10 34.32
CA GLN A 366 -24.02 27.24 34.89
C GLN A 366 -24.84 28.55 34.83
N TRP A 367 -25.63 28.75 33.78
CA TRP A 367 -26.54 29.89 33.65
C TRP A 367 -27.71 29.83 34.62
N LEU A 368 -28.26 28.63 34.88
CA LEU A 368 -29.35 28.40 35.83
C LEU A 368 -28.91 28.46 37.31
N GLU A 369 -27.68 28.05 37.64
CA GLU A 369 -27.20 27.91 39.03
C GLU A 369 -26.63 29.21 39.66
N GLY A 370 -26.30 30.24 38.85
CA GLY A 370 -26.14 31.62 39.33
C GLY A 370 -25.04 31.88 40.39
N GLY A 371 -23.95 31.12 40.38
CA GLY A 371 -22.82 31.24 41.32
C GLY A 371 -21.48 31.67 40.67
N PRO A 372 -20.50 32.15 41.46
CA PRO A 372 -19.18 32.55 40.94
C PRO A 372 -18.42 31.35 40.35
N GLY A 373 -17.97 31.50 39.10
CA GLY A 373 -17.46 30.39 38.28
C GLY A 373 -16.16 29.74 38.75
N PRO A 374 -15.92 28.47 38.37
CA PRO A 374 -14.73 27.73 38.75
C PRO A 374 -13.46 28.25 38.08
N SER A 375 -12.32 28.10 38.78
CA SER A 375 -10.99 28.45 38.24
C SER A 375 -10.60 27.52 37.09
N ALA A 376 -10.07 28.11 36.01
CA ALA A 376 -9.53 27.36 34.88
C ALA A 376 -8.15 26.74 35.20
N ASP A 377 -8.14 25.53 35.77
CA ASP A 377 -6.95 24.66 35.76
C ASP A 377 -7.06 23.63 34.64
N ALA A 378 -6.63 24.03 33.44
CA ALA A 378 -6.61 23.17 32.25
C ALA A 378 -5.45 22.16 32.35
N GLY A 379 -5.66 21.09 33.12
CA GLY A 379 -4.69 20.03 33.36
C GLY A 379 -4.09 19.45 32.07
N LYS A 380 -2.77 19.56 31.93
CA LYS A 380 -2.04 19.12 30.72
C LYS A 380 -2.32 17.65 30.40
N VAL A 381 -2.82 17.40 29.20
CA VAL A 381 -3.09 16.03 28.71
C VAL A 381 -1.78 15.26 28.56
N ASP A 382 -1.66 14.12 29.25
CA ASP A 382 -0.55 13.19 29.09
C ASP A 382 -0.48 12.64 27.65
N GLU A 383 0.57 12.98 26.89
CA GLU A 383 0.85 12.35 25.58
C GLU A 383 0.83 10.80 25.64
N LYS A 384 1.18 10.23 26.81
CA LYS A 384 1.16 8.77 27.05
C LYS A 384 -0.25 8.20 27.16
N LYS A 385 -1.24 8.98 27.63
CA LYS A 385 -2.67 8.59 27.56
C LYS A 385 -3.16 8.65 26.12
N GLU A 386 -2.88 9.74 25.40
CA GLU A 386 -3.31 9.91 24.01
C GLU A 386 -2.81 8.78 23.12
N LYS A 387 -1.51 8.47 23.15
CA LYS A 387 -0.90 7.41 22.33
C LYS A 387 -1.45 6.01 22.66
N LYS A 388 -1.97 5.79 23.89
CA LYS A 388 -2.67 4.56 24.31
C LYS A 388 -4.16 4.56 23.93
N GLN A 389 -4.82 5.71 23.86
CA GLN A 389 -6.18 5.85 23.33
C GLN A 389 -6.19 5.72 21.80
N GLN A 390 -5.22 6.30 21.09
CA GLN A 390 -5.11 6.20 19.62
C GLN A 390 -4.88 4.75 19.16
N SER A 391 -4.13 3.94 19.92
CA SER A 391 -3.93 2.52 19.59
C SER A 391 -5.18 1.66 19.85
N SER A 392 -5.95 1.93 20.92
CA SER A 392 -7.23 1.24 21.14
C SER A 392 -8.32 1.68 20.16
N GLN A 393 -8.34 2.95 19.75
CA GLN A 393 -9.23 3.46 18.70
C GLN A 393 -8.96 2.81 17.34
N ARG A 394 -7.69 2.57 16.97
CA ARG A 394 -7.35 1.82 15.74
C ARG A 394 -7.94 0.41 15.73
N GLY A 395 -8.02 -0.27 16.88
CA GLY A 395 -8.67 -1.58 16.98
C GLY A 395 -10.16 -1.53 16.64
N LYS A 396 -10.88 -0.49 17.12
CA LYS A 396 -12.32 -0.29 16.86
C LYS A 396 -12.65 -0.07 15.38
N LEU A 397 -11.73 0.51 14.61
CA LEU A 397 -11.91 0.78 13.18
C LEU A 397 -11.57 -0.40 12.27
N SER A 398 -11.19 -1.57 12.81
CA SER A 398 -10.93 -2.75 11.98
C SER A 398 -12.21 -3.31 11.35
N LEU A 399 -12.12 -3.82 10.11
CA LEU A 399 -13.23 -4.43 9.38
C LEU A 399 -14.01 -5.44 10.23
N LYS A 400 -13.30 -6.29 10.98
CA LYS A 400 -13.87 -7.28 11.90
C LYS A 400 -14.66 -6.66 13.06
N SER A 401 -14.16 -5.58 13.65
CA SER A 401 -14.89 -4.85 14.70
C SER A 401 -16.13 -4.16 14.14
N LEU A 402 -16.01 -3.50 12.99
CA LEU A 402 -17.11 -2.77 12.37
C LEU A 402 -18.20 -3.68 11.81
N ALA A 403 -17.84 -4.82 11.21
CA ALA A 403 -18.81 -5.83 10.78
C ALA A 403 -19.62 -6.37 11.97
N GLN A 404 -19.01 -6.52 13.15
CA GLN A 404 -19.73 -6.92 14.36
C GLN A 404 -20.57 -5.79 14.97
N GLU A 405 -20.09 -4.54 14.98
CA GLU A 405 -20.77 -3.39 15.60
C GLU A 405 -21.89 -2.79 14.73
N ARG A 406 -21.72 -2.77 13.39
CA ARG A 406 -22.64 -2.13 12.43
C ARG A 406 -23.54 -3.13 11.71
N LEU A 407 -23.04 -4.34 11.40
CA LEU A 407 -23.76 -5.36 10.62
C LEU A 407 -24.17 -6.58 11.46
N GLY A 408 -23.71 -6.69 12.71
CA GLY A 408 -23.97 -7.84 13.59
C GLY A 408 -23.20 -9.13 13.23
N ARG A 409 -22.27 -9.09 12.27
CA ARG A 409 -21.63 -10.30 11.69
C ARG A 409 -20.24 -10.58 12.26
N GLN A 410 -19.89 -11.86 12.36
CA GLN A 410 -18.55 -12.32 12.70
C GLN A 410 -17.82 -12.82 11.46
N ILE A 411 -16.88 -12.01 10.97
CA ILE A 411 -16.00 -12.31 9.82
C ILE A 411 -14.58 -12.68 10.29
N GLN A 412 -13.71 -13.14 9.39
CA GLN A 412 -12.31 -13.49 9.64
C GLN A 412 -12.17 -14.50 10.79
N MET A 413 -13.04 -15.52 10.81
CA MET A 413 -13.11 -16.55 11.86
C MET A 413 -12.32 -17.82 11.52
N GLY A 414 -11.72 -17.88 10.32
CA GLY A 414 -10.92 -19.00 9.82
C GLY A 414 -9.44 -18.95 10.23
N ARG A 415 -8.62 -19.76 9.54
CA ARG A 415 -7.16 -19.60 9.52
C ARG A 415 -6.79 -18.80 8.29
N GLY A 416 -6.46 -17.53 8.49
CA GLY A 416 -6.46 -16.55 7.40
C GLY A 416 -7.85 -15.96 7.17
N HIS A 417 -7.87 -14.85 6.46
CA HIS A 417 -9.04 -14.14 6.00
C HIS A 417 -9.57 -14.80 4.73
N ASP A 418 -10.68 -14.27 4.21
CA ASP A 418 -11.18 -14.59 2.89
C ASP A 418 -11.60 -13.29 2.21
N SER A 419 -10.79 -12.79 1.27
CA SER A 419 -11.08 -11.56 0.52
C SER A 419 -12.48 -11.44 -0.11
N LEU A 420 -13.25 -12.54 -0.25
CA LEU A 420 -14.67 -12.44 -0.62
C LEU A 420 -15.56 -12.03 0.56
N GLU A 421 -15.32 -12.57 1.76
CA GLU A 421 -15.98 -12.16 3.00
C GLU A 421 -15.65 -10.70 3.32
N ASP A 422 -14.38 -10.32 3.18
CA ASP A 422 -13.91 -8.95 3.48
C ASP A 422 -14.41 -7.91 2.45
N ALA A 423 -14.41 -8.23 1.14
CA ALA A 423 -15.03 -7.36 0.12
C ALA A 423 -16.54 -7.18 0.34
N MET A 424 -17.27 -8.24 0.73
CA MET A 424 -18.70 -8.15 1.06
C MET A 424 -18.94 -7.35 2.35
N ALA A 425 -18.08 -7.48 3.36
CA ALA A 425 -18.15 -6.68 4.57
C ALA A 425 -17.90 -5.19 4.30
N ALA A 426 -16.91 -4.84 3.47
CA ALA A 426 -16.65 -3.46 3.06
C ALA A 426 -17.82 -2.86 2.27
N ARG A 427 -18.41 -3.62 1.33
CA ARG A 427 -19.63 -3.26 0.58
C ARG A 427 -20.78 -2.89 1.52
N ASP A 428 -21.07 -3.77 2.47
CA ASP A 428 -22.22 -3.64 3.37
C ASP A 428 -22.01 -2.57 4.46
N LEU A 429 -20.77 -2.30 4.88
CA LEU A 429 -20.47 -1.13 5.74
C LEU A 429 -20.74 0.20 5.04
N VAL A 430 -20.36 0.33 3.76
CA VAL A 430 -20.71 1.52 2.97
C VAL A 430 -22.23 1.63 2.78
N HIS A 431 -22.93 0.51 2.56
CA HIS A 431 -24.39 0.48 2.48
C HIS A 431 -25.06 0.98 3.77
N TRP A 432 -24.59 0.54 4.93
CA TRP A 432 -25.03 1.03 6.24
C TRP A 432 -24.83 2.55 6.38
N HIS A 433 -23.68 3.09 5.95
CA HIS A 433 -23.44 4.53 5.98
C HIS A 433 -24.36 5.31 5.02
N VAL A 434 -24.69 4.76 3.85
CA VAL A 434 -25.63 5.38 2.90
C VAL A 434 -27.05 5.39 3.49
N GLN A 435 -27.54 4.26 3.99
CA GLN A 435 -28.87 4.19 4.63
C GLN A 435 -28.99 5.15 5.83
N ARG A 436 -27.94 5.25 6.65
CA ARG A 436 -27.88 6.22 7.77
C ARG A 436 -27.98 7.68 7.30
N LEU A 437 -27.38 8.02 6.15
CA LEU A 437 -27.42 9.37 5.58
C LEU A 437 -28.74 9.71 4.87
N ILE A 438 -29.43 8.70 4.30
CA ILE A 438 -30.80 8.85 3.79
C ILE A 438 -31.74 9.11 4.96
N LYS A 439 -31.77 8.20 5.94
CA LYS A 439 -32.65 8.30 7.12
C LYS A 439 -32.48 9.61 7.89
N GLN A 440 -31.23 10.06 8.09
CA GLN A 440 -30.97 11.35 8.72
C GLN A 440 -31.61 12.51 7.94
N ALA A 441 -31.53 12.51 6.60
CA ALA A 441 -32.12 13.57 5.79
C ALA A 441 -33.66 13.49 5.70
N GLU A 442 -34.25 12.30 5.85
CA GLU A 442 -35.70 12.13 6.03
C GLU A 442 -36.17 12.73 7.36
N GLU A 443 -35.40 12.53 8.45
CA GLU A 443 -35.66 13.09 9.78
C GLU A 443 -35.49 14.63 9.79
N ASP A 444 -34.39 15.13 9.21
CA ASP A 444 -34.14 16.56 8.99
C ASP A 444 -35.30 17.22 8.19
N ALA A 445 -35.79 16.56 7.13
CA ALA A 445 -36.87 17.07 6.27
C ALA A 445 -38.27 16.96 6.89
N ALA A 446 -38.49 16.01 7.80
CA ALA A 446 -39.73 15.87 8.56
C ALA A 446 -39.85 16.90 9.70
N GLY A 447 -38.76 17.61 10.04
CA GLY A 447 -38.73 18.56 11.15
C GLY A 447 -38.75 17.88 12.52
N VAL A 448 -38.24 16.64 12.60
CA VAL A 448 -38.19 15.86 13.85
C VAL A 448 -36.79 15.96 14.44
N VAL A 449 -36.56 17.03 15.21
CA VAL A 449 -35.32 17.34 15.95
C VAL A 449 -35.69 17.77 17.37
#